data_AF-A0A439IEJ0-F1
#
_entry.id   AF-A0A439IEJ0-F1
#
_cell.length_a   1.000
_cell.length_b   1.000
_cell.length_c   1.000
_cell.angle_alpha   90.00
_cell.angle_beta   90.00
_cell.angle_gamma   90.00
#
_symmetry.space_group_name_H-M   'P 1'
#
loop_
_entity.id
_entity.type
_entity.pdbx_description
1 polymer ?
#
loop_
_entity_poly.entity_id
_entity_poly.type
_entity_poly.pdbx_seq_one_letter_code
_entity_poly.pdbx_strand_id
1 'polypeptide(L)'
;MAHDPIDTLGKATRHNMLVKAECSCGNVRYRRSTDLMMVYGGGVDAQSLKFDCSRCKPTVRITLIEVDPEHLPKRLMIHKPMKIDGKIHWHTERFRG
;
A
#
# COMPACT_ATOMS: atom_id res chain seq x y z
N MET A 1 27.51 -2.75 4.67
CA MET A 1 26.73 -3.14 3.47
C MET A 1 25.62 -2.11 3.34
N ALA A 2 25.62 -1.29 2.29
CA ALA A 2 24.52 -0.36 2.06
C ALA A 2 23.28 -1.20 1.72
N HIS A 3 22.29 -1.23 2.60
CA HIS A 3 21.00 -1.83 2.26
C HIS A 3 20.44 -1.03 1.10
N ASP A 4 20.24 -1.68 -0.05
CA ASP A 4 19.56 -1.05 -1.18
C ASP A 4 18.21 -0.49 -0.72
N PRO A 5 17.89 0.78 -1.03
CA PRO A 5 16.63 1.36 -0.61
C PRO A 5 15.46 0.57 -1.20
N ILE A 6 14.45 0.30 -0.35
CA ILE A 6 13.19 -0.28 -0.79
C ILE A 6 12.35 0.85 -1.38
N ASP A 7 12.48 1.04 -2.69
CA ASP A 7 11.82 2.08 -3.47
C ASP A 7 10.65 1.54 -4.31
N THR A 8 10.79 0.33 -4.83
CA THR A 8 9.85 -0.30 -5.76
C THR A 8 8.89 -1.24 -5.05
N LEU A 9 7.70 -1.42 -5.65
CA LEU A 9 6.72 -2.40 -5.18
C LEU A 9 7.28 -3.83 -5.12
N GLY A 10 8.11 -4.23 -6.09
CA GLY A 10 8.74 -5.54 -6.12
C GLY A 10 9.69 -5.77 -4.94
N LYS A 11 10.51 -4.78 -4.59
CA LYS A 11 11.35 -4.85 -3.38
C LYS A 11 10.48 -4.89 -2.13
N ALA A 12 9.48 -4.01 -2.02
CA ALA A 12 8.57 -3.98 -0.87
C ALA A 12 7.85 -5.32 -0.66
N THR A 13 7.44 -6.00 -1.74
CA THR A 13 6.82 -7.33 -1.69
C THR A 13 7.76 -8.41 -1.19
N ARG A 14 9.04 -8.41 -1.59
CA ARG A 14 10.04 -9.37 -1.08
C ARG A 14 10.25 -9.25 0.43
N HIS A 15 10.03 -8.07 0.98
CA HIS A 15 10.11 -7.78 2.41
C HIS A 15 8.75 -7.83 3.14
N ASN A 16 7.70 -8.35 2.48
CA ASN A 16 6.34 -8.44 3.02
C ASN A 16 5.80 -7.11 3.59
N MET A 17 6.11 -5.98 2.96
CA MET A 17 5.75 -4.66 3.46
C MET A 17 4.30 -4.26 3.11
N LEU A 18 3.74 -3.36 3.92
CA LEU A 18 2.51 -2.63 3.60
C LEU A 18 2.84 -1.24 3.05
N VAL A 19 1.97 -0.76 2.17
CA VAL A 19 1.96 0.62 1.70
C VAL A 19 0.90 1.38 2.49
N LYS A 20 1.35 2.30 3.35
CA LYS A 20 0.50 3.24 4.09
C LYS A 20 0.36 4.51 3.27
N ALA A 21 -0.88 4.88 2.99
CA ALA A 21 -1.25 6.12 2.32
C ALA A 21 -1.99 7.02 3.29
N GLU A 22 -1.38 8.15 3.66
CA GLU A 22 -1.88 9.08 4.66
C GLU A 22 -2.27 10.41 4.03
N CYS A 23 -3.53 10.76 4.18
CA CYS A 23 -4.10 12.00 3.72
C CYS A 23 -4.00 13.08 4.82
N SER A 24 -3.79 14.34 4.44
CA SER A 24 -3.72 15.47 5.38
C SER A 24 -4.96 15.63 6.27
N CYS A 25 -6.14 15.17 5.82
CA CYS A 25 -7.37 15.14 6.63
C CYS A 25 -7.41 14.02 7.69
N GLY A 26 -6.30 13.29 7.90
CA GLY A 26 -6.21 12.15 8.82
C GLY A 26 -6.76 10.83 8.27
N ASN A 27 -7.20 10.77 7.00
CA ASN A 27 -7.63 9.51 6.40
C ASN A 27 -6.41 8.64 6.04
N VAL A 28 -6.32 7.45 6.61
CA VAL A 28 -5.23 6.50 6.36
C VAL A 28 -5.77 5.26 5.66
N ARG A 29 -5.08 4.80 4.63
CA ARG A 29 -5.36 3.52 3.96
C ARG A 29 -4.11 2.67 3.91
N TYR A 30 -4.27 1.40 4.22
CA TYR A 30 -3.22 0.40 4.13
C TYR A 30 -3.48 -0.53 2.96
N ARG A 31 -2.42 -0.94 2.28
CA ARG A 31 -2.46 -1.84 1.12
C ARG A 31 -1.29 -2.81 1.22
N ARG A 32 -1.46 -4.06 0.79
CA ARG A 32 -0.30 -4.96 0.67
C ARG A 32 0.50 -4.57 -0.56
N SER A 33 1.82 -4.55 -0.43
CA SER A 33 2.73 -4.36 -1.56
C SER A 33 2.47 -5.41 -2.64
N THR A 34 2.22 -6.67 -2.26
CA THR A 34 1.92 -7.78 -3.18
C THR A 34 0.68 -7.51 -4.05
N ASP A 35 -0.42 -7.05 -3.44
CA ASP A 35 -1.64 -6.74 -4.20
C ASP A 35 -1.41 -5.59 -5.20
N LEU A 36 -0.66 -4.57 -4.78
CA LEU A 36 -0.30 -3.45 -5.65
C LEU A 36 0.64 -3.88 -6.77
N MET A 37 1.62 -4.74 -6.49
CA MET A 37 2.53 -5.29 -7.48
C MET A 37 1.77 -6.06 -8.57
N MET A 38 0.76 -6.85 -8.19
CA MET A 38 -0.06 -7.61 -9.14
C MET A 38 -0.87 -6.72 -10.09
N VAL A 39 -1.19 -5.49 -9.68
CA VAL A 39 -2.03 -4.57 -10.45
C VAL A 39 -1.20 -3.56 -11.26
N TYR A 40 -0.15 -3.02 -10.65
CA TYR A 40 0.67 -1.94 -11.21
C TYR A 40 2.02 -2.41 -11.76
N GLY A 41 2.52 -3.56 -11.31
CA GLY A 41 3.83 -4.10 -11.68
C GLY A 41 4.92 -3.86 -10.63
N GLY A 42 5.92 -4.75 -10.59
CA GLY A 42 6.98 -4.73 -9.57
C GLY A 42 8.03 -3.63 -9.74
N GLY A 43 8.24 -3.12 -10.95
CA GLY A 43 9.19 -2.03 -11.22
C GLY A 43 8.68 -0.63 -10.88
N VAL A 44 7.43 -0.51 -10.43
CA VAL A 44 6.82 0.77 -10.07
C VAL A 44 7.40 1.27 -8.74
N ASP A 45 7.85 2.52 -8.73
CA ASP A 45 8.20 3.25 -7.50
C ASP A 45 6.94 3.39 -6.63
N ALA A 46 7.01 2.88 -5.40
CA ALA A 46 5.91 2.91 -4.46
C ALA A 46 5.45 4.34 -4.12
N GLN A 47 6.36 5.33 -4.15
CA GLN A 47 6.03 6.74 -3.86
C GLN A 47 5.32 7.43 -5.02
N SER A 48 5.46 6.91 -6.25
CA SER A 48 4.80 7.45 -7.44
C SER A 48 3.30 7.07 -7.53
N LEU A 49 2.82 6.18 -6.66
CA LEU A 49 1.45 5.71 -6.68
C LEU A 49 0.45 6.82 -6.36
N LYS A 50 -0.47 7.06 -7.30
CA LYS A 50 -1.56 8.02 -7.12
C LYS A 50 -2.65 7.40 -6.25
N PHE A 51 -2.85 7.98 -5.07
CA PHE A 51 -3.92 7.59 -4.18
C PHE A 51 -4.81 8.78 -3.86
N ASP A 52 -6.09 8.66 -4.21
CA ASP A 52 -7.06 9.71 -3.91
C ASP A 52 -7.78 9.44 -2.59
N CYS A 53 -7.82 10.46 -1.73
CA CYS A 53 -8.70 10.46 -0.58
C CYS A 53 -10.14 10.72 -1.04
N SER A 54 -11.07 9.84 -0.68
CA SER A 54 -12.49 10.01 -1.02
C SER A 54 -13.14 11.19 -0.29
N ARG A 55 -12.50 11.76 0.74
CA ARG A 55 -13.03 12.88 1.53
C ARG A 55 -12.64 14.25 0.99
N CYS A 56 -11.39 14.43 0.54
CA CYS A 56 -10.85 15.77 0.25
C CYS A 56 -9.88 15.85 -0.95
N LYS A 57 -9.62 14.73 -1.65
CA LYS A 57 -8.70 14.64 -2.81
C LYS A 57 -7.36 15.44 -2.69
N PRO A 58 -6.64 15.49 -1.55
CA PRO A 58 -5.40 16.23 -1.46
C PRO A 58 -4.20 15.34 -1.82
N THR A 59 -3.00 15.92 -1.83
CA THR A 59 -1.75 15.16 -1.87
C THR A 59 -1.67 14.18 -0.70
N VAL A 60 -1.42 12.91 -1.00
CA VAL A 60 -1.32 11.82 -0.02
C VAL A 60 0.15 11.46 0.18
N ARG A 61 0.57 11.30 1.43
CA ARG A 61 1.92 10.83 1.78
C ARG A 61 1.96 9.31 1.77
N ILE A 62 2.93 8.75 1.05
CA ILE A 62 3.13 7.31 0.95
C ILE A 62 4.34 6.88 1.78
N THR A 63 4.13 5.85 2.58
CA THR A 63 5.16 5.25 3.43
C THR A 63 5.11 3.74 3.29
N LEU A 64 6.27 3.11 3.11
CA LEU A 64 6.41 1.67 3.25
C LEU A 64 6.62 1.33 4.72
N ILE A 65 5.81 0.41 5.24
CA ILE A 65 5.90 -0.03 6.63
C ILE A 65 6.11 -1.55 6.68
N GLU A 66 6.96 -1.97 7.60
CA GLU A 66 7.14 -3.39 7.91
C GLU A 66 5.90 -3.93 8.64
N VAL A 67 5.63 -5.22 8.45
CA VAL A 67 4.56 -5.91 9.16
C VAL A 67 5.12 -6.40 10.49
N ASP A 68 4.94 -5.58 11.52
CA ASP A 68 5.20 -5.98 12.90
C ASP A 68 3.86 -6.19 13.64
N PRO A 69 3.55 -7.41 14.11
CA PRO A 69 2.31 -7.72 14.81
C PRO A 69 2.04 -6.85 16.06
N GLU A 70 3.07 -6.35 16.74
CA GLU A 70 2.91 -5.53 17.94
C GLU A 70 2.65 -4.05 17.62
N HIS A 71 3.18 -3.56 16.49
CA HIS A 71 3.08 -2.16 16.09
C HIS A 71 1.94 -1.90 15.09
N LEU A 72 1.32 -2.94 14.53
CA LEU A 72 0.18 -2.79 13.64
C LEU A 72 -1.16 -2.69 14.41
N PRO A 73 -2.13 -1.90 13.90
CA PRO A 73 -3.47 -1.86 14.48
C PRO A 73 -4.13 -3.24 14.51
N LYS A 74 -4.65 -3.67 15.68
CA LYS A 74 -5.30 -4.98 15.87
C LYS A 74 -6.47 -5.29 14.91
N ARG A 75 -7.07 -4.27 14.29
CA ARG A 75 -8.16 -4.39 13.31
C ARG A 75 -7.83 -3.66 12.02
N LEU A 76 -6.59 -3.81 11.56
CA LEU A 76 -6.13 -3.19 10.32
C LEU A 76 -7.00 -3.64 9.14
N MET A 77 -7.49 -2.66 8.38
CA MET A 77 -8.22 -2.90 7.14
C MET A 77 -7.28 -2.67 5.95
N ILE A 78 -7.18 -3.66 5.07
CA ILE A 78 -6.42 -3.60 3.83
C ILE A 78 -7.36 -3.24 2.68
N HIS A 79 -7.00 -2.19 1.96
CA HIS A 79 -7.61 -1.84 0.68
C HIS A 79 -6.91 -2.61 -0.44
N LYS A 80 -7.55 -3.69 -0.87
CA LYS A 80 -7.06 -4.60 -1.89
C LYS A 80 -7.53 -4.17 -3.27
N PRO A 81 -6.64 -3.75 -4.18
CA PRO A 81 -6.98 -3.61 -5.58
C PRO A 81 -7.05 -4.99 -6.26
N MET A 82 -8.03 -5.17 -7.14
CA MET A 82 -8.17 -6.35 -7.99
C MET A 82 -8.37 -5.90 -9.42
N LYS A 83 -7.61 -6.46 -10.36
CA LYS A 83 -7.78 -6.18 -11.78
C LYS A 83 -8.78 -7.20 -12.36
N ILE A 84 -9.98 -6.72 -12.70
CA ILE A 84 -11.08 -7.53 -13.25
C ILE A 84 -11.47 -6.87 -14.58
N ASP A 85 -11.47 -7.63 -15.67
CA ASP A 85 -11.81 -7.14 -17.02
C ASP A 85 -11.07 -5.86 -17.43
N GLY A 86 -9.78 -5.77 -17.06
CA GLY A 86 -8.93 -4.62 -17.35
C GLY A 86 -9.16 -3.38 -16.46
N LYS A 87 -10.16 -3.41 -15.57
CA LYS A 87 -10.47 -2.33 -14.62
C LYS A 87 -9.99 -2.68 -13.21
N ILE A 88 -9.61 -1.65 -12.44
CA ILE A 88 -9.19 -1.83 -11.04
C ILE A 88 -10.41 -1.66 -10.15
N HIS A 89 -10.79 -2.74 -9.47
CA HIS A 89 -11.83 -2.77 -8.44
C HIS A 89 -11.18 -2.79 -7.06
N TRP A 90 -11.70 -1.97 -6.15
CA TRP A 90 -11.16 -1.87 -4.79
C TRP A 90 -12.07 -2.57 -3.79
N HIS A 91 -11.48 -3.45 -3.00
CA HIS A 91 -12.14 -4.17 -1.92
C HIS A 91 -11.47 -3.83 -0.60
N THR A 92 -12.20 -4.03 0.50
CA THR A 92 -11.64 -3.85 1.83
C THR A 92 -11.76 -5.17 2.58
N GLU A 93 -10.64 -5.66 3.12
CA GLU A 93 -10.60 -6.88 3.91
C GLU A 93 -9.81 -6.65 5.20
N ARG A 94 -10.03 -7.49 6.20
CA ARG A 94 -9.22 -7.44 7.42
C ARG A 94 -7.82 -7.99 7.10
N PHE A 95 -6.80 -7.31 7.62
CA PHE A 95 -5.45 -7.84 7.58
C PHE A 95 -5.39 -9.15 8.35
N ARG A 96 -4.87 -10.17 7.67
CA ARG A 96 -4.49 -11.47 8.25
C ARG A 96 -2.99 -11.57 7.99
N GLY A 97 -2.21 -11.19 9.00
CA GLY A 97 -0.75 -11.28 8.99
C GLY A 97 -0.29 -12.71 9.18
#